data_AF-A0A2J8KFU3-F1
#
_entry.id   AF-A0A2J8KFU3-F1
#
_cell.length_a   1.000
_cell.length_b   1.000
_cell.length_c   1.000
_cell.angle_alpha   90.00
_cell.angle_beta   90.00
_cell.angle_gamma   90.00
#
_symmetry.space_group_name_H-M   'P 1'
#
loop_
_entity.id
_entity.type
_entity.pdbx_description
1 polymer ?
#
loop_
_entity_poly.entity_id
_entity_poly.type
_entity_poly.pdbx_seq_one_letter_code
_entity_poly.pdbx_strand_id
1 'polypeptide(L)'
;MQKEIQELKKECAGYRERLKNIKAATNHVTPEEKEQVYRERQKYCKEWRKRKRMATELSDAILEGYPKSKKQFFEEVGIETDEDYNVTLPDP
;
A
#
# COMPACT_ATOMS: atom_id res chain seq x y z
N MET A 1 -8.01 -37.93 -36.75
CA MET A 1 -7.42 -36.90 -37.63
C MET A 1 -8.32 -35.70 -37.92
N GLN A 2 -9.43 -35.79 -38.67
CA GLN A 2 -10.26 -34.60 -38.98
C GLN A 2 -10.95 -33.97 -37.76
N LYS A 3 -11.43 -34.78 -36.80
CA LYS A 3 -12.04 -34.30 -35.55
C LYS A 3 -11.05 -33.56 -34.65
N GLU A 4 -9.85 -34.13 -34.46
CA GLU A 4 -8.77 -33.48 -33.70
C GLU A 4 -8.38 -32.13 -34.32
N ILE A 5 -8.26 -32.05 -35.65
CA ILE A 5 -7.95 -30.79 -36.33
C ILE A 5 -9.04 -29.72 -36.08
N GLN A 6 -10.32 -30.13 -36.02
CA GLN A 6 -11.41 -29.21 -35.70
C GLN A 6 -11.39 -28.75 -34.23
N GLU A 7 -11.12 -29.66 -33.29
CA GLU A 7 -10.97 -29.34 -31.87
C GLU A 7 -9.80 -28.39 -31.63
N LEU A 8 -8.62 -28.69 -32.16
CA LEU A 8 -7.44 -27.83 -32.07
C LEU A 8 -7.68 -26.45 -32.70
N LYS A 9 -8.45 -26.35 -33.80
CA LYS A 9 -8.82 -25.06 -34.39
C LYS A 9 -9.75 -24.26 -33.47
N LYS A 10 -10.70 -24.92 -32.81
CA LYS A 10 -11.63 -24.30 -31.87
C LYS A 10 -10.91 -23.79 -30.62
N GLU A 11 -9.99 -24.59 -30.08
CA GLU A 11 -9.11 -24.18 -28.98
C GLU A 11 -8.22 -23.01 -29.38
N CYS A 12 -7.56 -23.07 -30.54
CA CYS A 12 -6.74 -21.97 -31.06
C CYS A 12 -7.54 -20.66 -31.26
N ALA A 13 -8.83 -20.75 -31.61
CA ALA A 13 -9.70 -19.58 -31.71
C ALA A 13 -10.00 -19.00 -30.32
N GLY A 14 -10.35 -19.85 -29.36
CA GLY A 14 -10.60 -19.44 -27.96
C GLY A 14 -9.36 -18.83 -27.29
N TYR A 15 -8.17 -19.41 -27.51
CA TYR A 15 -6.92 -18.84 -26.99
C TYR A 15 -6.60 -17.48 -27.61
N ARG A 16 -6.88 -17.28 -28.90
CA ARG A 16 -6.70 -15.98 -29.57
C ARG A 16 -7.63 -14.91 -29.02
N GLU A 17 -8.89 -15.26 -28.75
CA GLU A 17 -9.87 -14.34 -28.16
C GLU A 17 -9.48 -13.94 -26.74
N ARG A 18 -9.06 -14.91 -25.91
CA ARG A 18 -8.49 -14.64 -24.58
C ARG A 18 -7.26 -13.74 -24.64
N LEU A 19 -6.34 -14.01 -25.56
CA LEU A 19 -5.14 -13.19 -25.74
C LEU A 19 -5.49 -11.76 -26.14
N LYS A 20 -6.49 -11.58 -27.02
CA LYS A 20 -6.97 -10.25 -27.43
C LYS A 20 -7.55 -9.49 -26.24
N ASN A 21 -8.34 -10.14 -25.40
CA ASN A 21 -8.92 -9.52 -24.21
C ASN A 21 -7.86 -9.16 -23.17
N ILE A 22 -6.88 -10.03 -22.94
CA ILE A 22 -5.74 -9.75 -22.06
C ILE A 22 -4.97 -8.54 -22.59
N LYS A 23 -4.59 -8.52 -23.87
CA LYS A 23 -3.84 -7.40 -24.49
C LYS A 23 -4.62 -6.08 -24.53
N ALA A 24 -5.95 -6.14 -24.62
CA ALA A 24 -6.82 -4.96 -24.59
C ALA A 24 -7.04 -4.41 -23.17
N ALA A 25 -6.75 -5.20 -22.12
CA ALA A 25 -6.81 -4.72 -20.75
C ALA A 25 -5.67 -3.72 -20.50
N THR A 26 -6.03 -2.45 -20.32
CA THR A 26 -5.14 -1.30 -20.17
C THR A 26 -4.32 -1.31 -18.87
N ASN A 27 -4.60 -2.23 -17.94
CA ASN A 27 -3.90 -2.39 -16.66
C ASN A 27 -2.81 -3.47 -16.73
N HIS A 28 -1.89 -3.37 -17.69
CA HIS A 28 -0.67 -4.17 -17.64
C HIS A 28 0.27 -3.57 -16.60
N VAL A 29 0.10 -3.95 -15.34
CA VAL A 29 1.18 -3.82 -14.36
C VAL A 29 2.10 -5.01 -14.55
N THR A 30 3.33 -4.77 -14.98
CA THR A 30 4.33 -5.83 -15.07
C THR A 30 4.56 -6.45 -13.68
N PRO A 31 4.88 -7.75 -13.58
CA PRO A 31 5.26 -8.36 -12.31
C PRO A 31 6.34 -7.55 -11.57
N GLU A 32 7.26 -6.94 -12.31
CA GLU A 32 8.33 -6.10 -11.81
C GLU A 32 7.82 -4.79 -11.20
N GLU A 33 6.93 -4.07 -11.89
CA GLU A 33 6.30 -2.86 -11.35
C GLU A 33 5.45 -3.17 -10.11
N LYS A 34 4.73 -4.29 -10.14
CA LYS A 34 3.95 -4.75 -8.99
C LYS A 34 4.86 -4.96 -7.79
N GLU A 35 5.93 -5.73 -7.95
CA GLU A 35 6.92 -6.01 -6.90
C GLU A 35 7.57 -4.72 -6.38
N GLN A 36 7.90 -3.78 -7.26
CA GLN A 36 8.44 -2.49 -6.85
C GLN A 36 7.46 -1.71 -5.96
N VAL A 37 6.18 -1.63 -6.36
CA VAL A 37 5.13 -0.96 -5.57
C VAL A 37 4.97 -1.63 -4.20
N TYR A 38 5.02 -2.96 -4.11
CA TYR A 38 4.98 -3.66 -2.82
C TYR A 38 6.18 -3.33 -1.94
N ARG A 39 7.39 -3.32 -2.51
CA ARG A 39 8.61 -2.95 -1.77
C ARG A 39 8.58 -1.52 -1.26
N GLU A 40 8.15 -0.60 -2.11
CA GLU A 40 8.00 0.81 -1.75
C GLU A 40 6.97 1.00 -0.64
N ARG A 41 5.79 0.38 -0.77
CA ARG A 41 4.77 0.36 0.29
C ARG A 41 5.35 -0.15 1.61
N GLN A 42 6.03 -1.31 1.59
CA GLN A 42 6.64 -1.86 2.80
C GLN A 42 7.67 -0.92 3.43
N LYS A 43 8.53 -0.32 2.59
CA LYS A 43 9.54 0.66 3.04
C LYS A 43 8.88 1.87 3.70
N TYR A 44 7.89 2.49 3.05
CA TYR A 44 7.23 3.68 3.58
C TYR A 44 6.41 3.38 4.84
N CYS A 45 5.70 2.25 4.90
CA CYS A 45 5.00 1.82 6.11
C CYS A 45 5.97 1.59 7.28
N LYS A 46 7.15 0.99 7.02
CA LYS A 46 8.17 0.78 8.05
C LYS A 46 8.71 2.10 8.60
N GLU A 47 9.06 3.03 7.71
CA GLU A 47 9.58 4.33 8.12
C GLU A 47 8.53 5.18 8.84
N TRP A 48 7.27 5.13 8.41
CA TRP A 48 6.17 5.79 9.11
C TRP A 48 6.03 5.28 10.55
N ARG A 49 5.99 3.95 10.75
CA ARG A 49 5.94 3.36 12.11
C ARG A 49 7.14 3.77 12.97
N LYS A 50 8.34 3.79 12.38
CA LYS A 50 9.56 4.19 13.09
C LYS A 50 9.50 5.65 13.51
N ARG A 51 9.11 6.55 12.61
CA ARG A 51 8.97 7.99 12.90
C ARG A 51 7.91 8.27 13.95
N LYS A 52 6.73 7.65 13.82
CA LYS A 52 5.65 7.79 14.81
C LYS A 52 6.14 7.38 16.20
N ARG A 53 6.81 6.23 16.31
CA ARG A 53 7.36 5.76 17.58
C ARG A 53 8.34 6.75 18.21
N MET A 54 9.34 7.21 17.45
CA MET A 54 10.35 8.14 17.96
C MET A 54 9.73 9.49 18.39
N ALA A 55 8.76 10.00 17.62
CA ALA A 55 8.06 11.24 17.95
C ALA A 55 7.20 11.09 19.22
N THR A 56 6.53 9.95 19.39
CA THR A 56 5.77 9.63 20.60
C THR A 56 6.69 9.51 21.82
N GLU A 57 7.80 8.78 21.71
CA GLU A 57 8.78 8.64 22.80
C GLU A 57 9.34 10.00 23.23
N LEU A 58 9.69 10.87 22.27
CA LEU A 58 10.13 12.23 22.56
C LEU A 58 9.04 13.06 23.24
N SER A 59 7.81 12.97 22.73
CA SER A 59 6.67 13.68 23.31
C SER A 59 6.41 13.25 24.75
N ASP A 60 6.44 11.94 25.01
CA ASP A 60 6.19 11.40 26.35
C ASP A 60 7.31 11.82 27.32
N ALA A 61 8.58 11.83 26.89
CA ALA A 61 9.69 12.34 27.70
C ALA A 61 9.57 13.84 28.03
N ILE A 62 9.07 14.66 27.11
CA ILE A 62 8.79 16.08 27.38
C ILE A 62 7.62 16.21 28.37
N LEU A 63 6.60 15.38 28.23
CA LEU A 63 5.41 15.41 29.07
C LEU A 63 5.67 14.99 30.52
N GLU A 64 6.72 14.22 30.81
CA GLU A 64 7.13 13.89 32.18
C GLU A 64 7.40 15.13 33.04
N GLY A 65 7.89 16.22 32.43
CA GLY A 65 8.15 17.50 33.10
C GLY A 65 7.09 18.58 32.81
N TYR A 66 6.05 18.26 32.03
CA TYR A 66 5.12 19.26 31.53
C TYR A 66 3.96 19.52 32.49
N PRO A 67 3.69 20.78 32.89
CA PRO A 67 2.67 21.09 33.89
C PRO A 67 1.22 21.01 33.35
N LYS A 68 1.04 20.80 32.05
CA LYS A 68 -0.26 20.80 31.35
C LYS A 68 -0.53 19.45 30.68
N SER A 69 -1.74 19.28 30.14
CA SER A 69 -2.13 18.04 29.48
C SER A 69 -1.42 17.83 28.13
N LYS A 70 -1.32 16.56 27.71
CA LYS A 70 -0.80 16.16 26.39
C LYS A 70 -1.48 16.87 25.21
N LYS A 71 -2.79 17.09 25.31
CA LYS A 71 -3.56 17.80 24.26
C LYS A 71 -3.14 19.25 24.12
N GLN A 72 -2.98 19.96 25.23
CA GLN A 72 -2.52 21.35 25.23
C GLN A 72 -1.08 21.46 24.72
N PHE A 73 -0.22 20.52 25.10
CA PHE A 73 1.14 20.46 24.56
C PHE A 73 1.13 20.29 23.03
N PHE A 74 0.32 19.36 22.51
CA PHE A 74 0.23 19.11 21.07
C PHE A 74 -0.34 20.30 20.32
N GLU A 75 -1.36 20.96 20.86
CA GLU A 75 -1.93 22.18 20.27
C GLU A 75 -0.92 23.35 20.27
N GLU A 76 -0.17 23.54 21.37
CA GLU A 76 0.84 24.61 21.48
C GLU A 76 2.05 24.38 20.57
N VAL A 77 2.48 23.13 20.37
CA VAL A 77 3.60 22.78 19.48
C VAL A 77 3.16 22.64 18.02
N GLY A 78 1.85 22.52 17.75
CA GLY A 78 1.31 22.27 16.42
C GLY A 78 1.53 20.82 15.96
N ILE A 79 1.46 19.86 16.88
CA ILE A 79 1.52 18.43 16.59
C ILE A 79 0.11 17.93 16.29
N GLU A 80 -0.05 17.40 15.09
CA GLU A 80 -1.25 16.73 14.62
C GLU A 80 -1.05 15.20 14.64
N THR A 81 -2.02 14.45 15.14
CA THR A 81 -1.93 13.00 15.23
C THR A 81 -2.67 12.32 14.07
N ASP A 82 -2.25 11.09 13.72
CA ASP A 82 -2.93 10.31 12.67
C ASP A 82 -4.41 10.09 13.02
N GLU A 83 -4.70 9.95 14.32
CA GLU A 83 -6.03 9.76 14.88
C GLU A 83 -6.93 10.98 14.65
N ASP A 84 -6.39 12.21 14.68
CA ASP A 84 -7.13 13.44 14.39
C ASP A 84 -7.64 13.50 12.94
N TYR A 85 -6.95 12.79 12.03
CA TYR A 85 -7.27 12.73 10.61
C TYR A 85 -7.86 11.38 10.16
N ASN A 86 -8.26 10.52 11.11
CA ASN A 86 -8.76 9.16 10.83
C ASN A 86 -7.81 8.31 9.97
N VAL A 87 -6.51 8.54 10.10
CA VAL A 87 -5.49 7.81 9.38
C VAL A 87 -5.05 6.61 10.22
N THR A 88 -5.16 5.41 9.64
CA THR A 88 -4.66 4.18 10.26
C THR A 88 -3.43 3.67 9.52
N LEU A 89 -2.45 3.23 10.30
CA LEU A 89 -1.28 2.55 9.76
C LEU A 89 -1.74 1.25 9.08
N PRO A 90 -1.39 1.02 7.81
CA PRO A 90 -1.74 -0.22 7.12
C PRO A 90 -1.15 -1.42 7.86
N ASP A 91 -1.83 -2.56 7.85
CA ASP A 91 -1.27 -3.80 8.40
C ASP A 91 -0.02 -4.25 7.62
N PRO A 92 0.96 -4.90 8.31
CA PRO A 92 2.18 -5.43 7.70
C PRO A 92 1.91 -6.38 6.53
#